data_AF-A0ABD7S613-F1
#
_entry.id   AF-A0ABD7S613-F1
#
_cell.length_a   1.000
_cell.length_b   1.000
_cell.length_c   1.000
_cell.angle_alpha   90.00
_cell.angle_beta   90.00
_cell.angle_gamma   90.00
#
_symmetry.space_group_name_H-M   'P 1'
#
loop_
_entity.id
_entity.type
_entity.pdbx_description
1 polymer ?
#
loop_
_entity_poly.entity_id
_entity_poly.type
_entity_poly.pdbx_seq_one_letter_code
_entity_poly.pdbx_strand_id
1 'polypeptide(L)'
;MFVFLLVVTSFGATQLQAADVEDSAVSAAAKQIVDAERISLQMAPIKTRHALDLYIESMPQEISAFKDISPMLRDEFINSLKFNEKGLTEFDTSSLKKLSPTQVYSVLALFGLEGGAYKINAAPRTRLDKDVNAEPLMQNGGFLEGYRCEERATCGESQRSACTSNC
;
A
#
# COMPACT_ATOMS: atom_id res chain seq x y z
N MET A 1 7.22 68.53 41.85
CA MET A 1 8.16 67.53 42.40
C MET A 1 7.53 66.15 42.18
N PHE A 2 8.15 65.33 41.30
CA PHE A 2 7.91 63.90 40.93
C PHE A 2 6.46 63.49 40.55
N VAL A 3 6.08 63.35 39.27
CA VAL A 3 6.38 62.25 38.30
C VAL A 3 6.34 60.85 38.90
N PHE A 4 5.31 60.06 38.54
CA PHE A 4 5.44 58.62 38.32
C PHE A 4 4.49 58.15 37.20
N LEU A 5 5.12 57.69 36.11
CA LEU A 5 4.54 56.92 35.01
C LEU A 5 4.27 55.49 35.48
N LEU A 6 3.11 54.91 35.13
CA LEU A 6 2.96 53.46 35.03
C LEU A 6 2.26 53.10 33.71
N VAL A 7 3.10 52.76 32.73
CA VAL A 7 2.73 51.99 31.55
C VAL A 7 2.59 50.53 32.00
N VAL A 8 1.39 49.97 31.89
CA VAL A 8 1.20 48.51 31.99
C VAL A 8 0.95 48.00 30.59
N THR A 9 2.01 47.49 29.97
CA THR A 9 1.92 46.69 28.74
C THR A 9 1.24 45.37 29.06
N SER A 10 0.02 45.20 28.59
CA SER A 10 -0.65 43.90 28.53
C SER A 10 0.11 43.01 27.53
N PHE A 11 1.01 42.17 28.03
CA PHE A 11 1.52 41.02 27.29
C PHE A 11 0.35 40.04 27.08
N GLY A 12 -0.21 40.02 25.87
CA GLY A 12 -1.06 38.94 25.43
C GLY A 12 -0.21 37.67 25.35
N ALA A 13 -0.34 36.80 26.35
CA ALA A 13 0.21 35.46 26.29
C ALA A 13 -0.59 34.67 25.24
N THR A 14 -0.03 34.50 24.05
CA THR A 14 -0.50 33.52 23.07
C THR A 14 -0.25 32.13 23.65
N GLN A 15 -1.24 31.58 24.37
CA GLN A 15 -1.25 30.17 24.72
C GLN A 15 -1.50 29.38 23.44
N LEU A 16 -0.43 28.88 22.79
CA LEU A 16 -0.57 27.78 21.84
C LEU A 16 -1.03 26.55 22.63
N GLN A 17 -2.26 26.10 22.37
CA GLN A 17 -2.84 24.92 22.98
C GLN A 17 -2.23 23.67 22.34
N ALA A 18 -1.72 22.74 23.16
CA ALA A 18 -1.05 21.52 22.70
C ALA A 18 -1.96 20.57 21.88
N ALA A 19 -3.28 20.71 22.02
CA ALA A 19 -4.27 19.90 21.30
C ALA A 19 -4.27 20.17 19.78
N ASP A 20 -3.98 21.39 19.34
CA ASP A 20 -3.96 21.75 17.92
C ASP A 20 -2.73 21.19 17.19
N VAL A 21 -1.64 20.95 17.93
CA VAL A 21 -0.38 20.42 17.38
C VAL A 21 -0.48 18.91 17.12
N GLU A 22 -1.17 18.17 18.00
CA GLU A 22 -1.38 16.73 17.84
C GLU A 22 -2.32 16.41 16.66
N ASP A 23 -3.42 17.16 16.51
CA ASP A 23 -4.37 16.97 15.40
C ASP A 23 -3.73 17.28 14.03
N SER A 24 -2.92 18.34 13.97
CA SER A 24 -2.15 18.72 12.77
C SER A 24 -1.10 17.67 12.39
N ALA A 25 -0.39 17.08 13.37
CA ALA A 25 0.63 16.08 13.12
C ALA A 25 0.04 14.75 12.62
N VAL A 26 -1.08 14.31 13.20
CA VAL A 26 -1.79 13.10 12.75
C VAL A 26 -2.36 13.27 11.35
N SER A 27 -2.95 14.43 11.05
CA SER A 27 -3.46 14.78 9.72
C SER A 27 -2.34 14.81 8.65
N ALA A 28 -1.19 15.38 8.99
CA ALA A 28 -0.03 15.41 8.09
C ALA A 28 0.53 14.00 7.81
N ALA A 29 0.62 13.14 8.83
CA ALA A 29 1.07 11.76 8.67
C ALA A 29 0.11 10.94 7.80
N ALA A 30 -1.20 11.05 8.04
CA ALA A 30 -2.21 10.39 7.21
C ALA A 30 -2.14 10.83 5.74
N LYS A 31 -1.93 12.12 5.49
CA LYS A 31 -1.76 12.65 4.13
C LYS A 31 -0.53 12.07 3.42
N GLN A 32 0.63 12.05 4.09
CA GLN A 32 1.86 11.50 3.50
C GLN A 32 1.70 10.04 3.09
N ILE A 33 0.95 9.29 3.87
CA ILE A 33 0.62 7.90 3.63
C ILE A 33 -0.26 7.72 2.39
N VAL A 34 -1.34 8.49 2.27
CA VAL A 34 -2.23 8.44 1.10
C VAL A 34 -1.46 8.84 -0.16
N ASP A 35 -0.59 9.84 -0.04
CA ASP A 35 0.28 10.26 -1.14
C ASP A 35 1.27 9.16 -1.54
N ALA A 36 1.88 8.45 -0.59
CA ALA A 36 2.80 7.37 -0.88
C ALA A 36 2.13 6.24 -1.67
N GLU A 37 0.94 5.80 -1.27
CA GLU A 37 0.19 4.77 -1.98
C GLU A 37 -0.20 5.22 -3.40
N ARG A 38 -0.72 6.44 -3.53
CA ARG A 38 -1.04 7.03 -4.84
C ARG A 38 0.20 7.11 -5.74
N ILE A 39 1.35 7.47 -5.18
CA ILE A 39 2.62 7.52 -5.90
C ILE A 39 3.04 6.12 -6.35
N SER A 40 2.99 5.11 -5.48
CA SER A 40 3.31 3.72 -5.83
C SER A 40 2.45 3.23 -7.00
N LEU A 41 1.14 3.47 -6.98
CA LEU A 41 0.24 3.12 -8.09
C LEU A 41 0.59 3.86 -9.39
N GLN A 42 0.96 5.15 -9.29
CA GLN A 42 1.37 5.94 -10.45
C GLN A 42 2.72 5.50 -11.02
N MET A 43 3.62 5.02 -10.17
CA MET A 43 4.96 4.55 -10.55
C MET A 43 5.03 3.05 -10.82
N ALA A 44 3.91 2.32 -10.65
CA ALA A 44 3.83 0.88 -10.83
C ALA A 44 4.42 0.45 -12.19
N PRO A 45 5.39 -0.49 -12.19
CA PRO A 45 6.00 -1.00 -13.42
C PRO A 45 5.01 -1.65 -14.39
N ILE A 46 3.98 -2.31 -13.86
CA ILE A 46 3.02 -3.09 -14.63
C ILE A 46 1.62 -2.56 -14.39
N LYS A 47 1.02 -1.98 -15.43
CA LYS A 47 -0.35 -1.45 -15.41
C LYS A 47 -1.31 -2.15 -16.37
N THR A 48 -0.79 -3.00 -17.25
CA THR A 48 -1.59 -3.69 -18.26
C THR A 48 -1.17 -5.14 -18.36
N ARG A 49 -2.07 -5.98 -18.89
CA ARG A 49 -1.76 -7.38 -19.16
C ARG A 49 -0.57 -7.53 -20.12
N HIS A 50 -0.53 -6.73 -21.18
CA HIS A 50 0.56 -6.77 -22.14
C HIS A 50 1.93 -6.43 -21.51
N ALA A 51 1.99 -5.44 -20.62
CA ALA A 51 3.21 -5.11 -19.89
C ALA A 51 3.66 -6.25 -18.95
N LEU A 52 2.71 -6.98 -18.36
CA LEU A 52 3.00 -8.17 -17.57
C LEU A 52 3.59 -9.30 -18.41
N ASP A 53 2.99 -9.59 -19.56
CA ASP A 53 3.47 -10.62 -20.46
C ASP A 53 4.91 -10.30 -20.92
N LEU A 54 5.17 -9.03 -21.31
CA LEU A 54 6.52 -8.57 -21.64
C LEU A 54 7.51 -8.70 -20.47
N TYR A 55 7.11 -8.36 -19.25
CA TYR A 55 7.96 -8.54 -18.06
C TYR A 55 8.33 -10.02 -17.88
N ILE A 56 7.37 -10.94 -18.00
CA ILE A 56 7.61 -12.37 -17.83
C ILE A 56 8.54 -12.93 -18.92
N GLU A 57 8.37 -12.48 -20.16
CA GLU A 57 9.16 -12.94 -21.30
C GLU A 57 10.59 -12.39 -21.30
N SER A 58 10.78 -11.14 -20.88
CA SER A 58 12.06 -10.44 -21.02
C SER A 58 12.92 -10.44 -19.76
N MET A 59 12.34 -10.63 -18.58
CA MET A 59 13.08 -10.55 -17.32
C MET A 59 13.86 -11.85 -17.06
N PRO A 60 15.19 -11.78 -16.87
CA PRO A 60 15.97 -12.95 -16.46
C PRO A 60 15.42 -13.55 -15.17
N GLN A 61 15.31 -14.87 -15.13
CA GLN A 61 14.68 -15.57 -14.00
C GLN A 61 15.41 -15.29 -12.69
N GLU A 62 16.72 -15.04 -12.72
CA GLU A 62 17.55 -14.80 -11.54
C GLU A 62 17.26 -13.50 -10.80
N ILE A 63 16.59 -12.55 -11.47
CA ILE A 63 16.24 -11.22 -10.93
C ILE A 63 14.72 -10.94 -11.01
N SER A 64 13.94 -11.86 -11.55
CA SER A 64 12.48 -11.75 -11.61
C SER A 64 11.88 -11.79 -10.20
N ALA A 65 10.83 -11.00 -9.97
CA ALA A 65 10.02 -11.09 -8.75
C ALA A 65 9.35 -12.47 -8.60
N PHE A 66 9.26 -13.25 -9.70
CA PHE A 66 8.71 -14.60 -9.71
C PHE A 66 9.76 -15.71 -9.56
N LYS A 67 11.06 -15.38 -9.40
CA LYS A 67 12.18 -16.34 -9.39
C LYS A 67 11.96 -17.57 -8.52
N ASP A 68 11.60 -17.33 -7.27
CA ASP A 68 11.52 -18.37 -6.23
C ASP A 68 10.07 -18.81 -5.95
N ILE A 69 9.18 -18.58 -6.93
CA ILE A 69 7.77 -18.98 -6.87
C ILE A 69 7.58 -20.19 -7.78
N SER A 70 6.97 -21.26 -7.24
CA SER A 70 6.71 -22.45 -8.04
C SER A 70 5.86 -22.09 -9.28
N PRO A 71 6.09 -22.72 -10.44
CA PRO A 71 5.35 -22.41 -11.67
C PRO A 71 3.82 -22.42 -11.49
N MET A 72 3.29 -23.41 -10.77
CA MET A 72 1.86 -23.52 -10.49
C MET A 72 1.30 -22.28 -9.75
N LEU A 73 1.92 -21.88 -8.65
CA LEU A 73 1.46 -20.71 -7.87
C LEU A 73 1.61 -19.40 -8.64
N ARG A 74 2.68 -19.27 -9.42
CA ARG A 74 2.90 -18.12 -10.29
C ARG A 74 1.78 -18.01 -11.32
N ASP A 75 1.49 -19.10 -12.01
CA ASP A 75 0.50 -19.13 -13.08
C ASP A 75 -0.93 -18.94 -12.53
N GLU A 76 -1.25 -19.53 -11.36
CA GLU A 76 -2.50 -19.27 -10.63
C GLU A 76 -2.68 -17.77 -10.35
N PHE A 77 -1.66 -17.11 -9.78
CA PHE A 77 -1.71 -15.69 -9.47
C PHE A 77 -1.86 -14.84 -10.74
N ILE A 78 -1.02 -15.04 -11.75
CA ILE A 78 -1.05 -14.27 -13.00
C ILE A 78 -2.41 -14.39 -13.70
N ASN A 79 -2.99 -15.59 -13.74
CA ASN A 79 -4.27 -15.81 -14.39
C ASN A 79 -5.46 -15.21 -13.63
N SER A 80 -5.28 -14.88 -12.34
CA SER A 80 -6.31 -14.21 -11.54
C SER A 80 -6.39 -12.70 -11.76
N LEU A 81 -5.36 -12.09 -12.35
CA LEU A 81 -5.24 -10.64 -12.46
C LEU A 81 -6.26 -10.06 -13.43
N LYS A 82 -7.01 -9.04 -12.98
CA LYS A 82 -7.90 -8.23 -13.83
C LYS A 82 -7.40 -6.81 -13.92
N PHE A 83 -7.36 -6.28 -15.13
CA PHE A 83 -6.88 -4.93 -15.43
C PHE A 83 -7.97 -4.09 -16.09
N ASN A 84 -7.88 -2.77 -15.90
CA ASN A 84 -8.59 -1.77 -16.70
C ASN A 84 -7.59 -0.73 -17.25
N GLU A 85 -8.10 0.40 -17.75
CA GLU A 85 -7.29 1.50 -18.29
C GLU A 85 -6.41 2.22 -17.25
N LYS A 86 -6.69 2.05 -15.94
CA LYS A 86 -5.95 2.68 -14.84
C LYS A 86 -4.91 1.75 -14.23
N GLY A 87 -5.14 0.44 -14.27
CA GLY A 87 -4.21 -0.55 -13.71
C GLY A 87 -4.89 -1.85 -13.30
N LEU A 88 -4.24 -2.57 -12.39
CA LEU A 88 -4.77 -3.78 -11.77
C LEU A 88 -5.96 -3.43 -10.88
N THR A 89 -7.12 -4.07 -11.08
CA THR A 89 -8.38 -3.86 -10.33
C THR A 89 -8.70 -4.96 -9.34
N GLU A 90 -8.29 -6.20 -9.65
CA GLU A 90 -8.58 -7.38 -8.84
C GLU A 90 -7.49 -8.44 -9.03
N PHE A 91 -7.22 -9.21 -7.97
CA PHE A 91 -6.41 -10.43 -8.01
C PHE A 91 -6.84 -11.43 -6.93
N ASP A 92 -6.54 -12.71 -7.11
CA ASP A 92 -6.75 -13.75 -6.09
C ASP A 92 -5.53 -13.84 -5.14
N THR A 93 -5.78 -13.92 -3.84
CA THR A 93 -4.73 -13.91 -2.80
C THR A 93 -4.26 -15.31 -2.38
N SER A 94 -4.95 -16.37 -2.82
CA SER A 94 -4.73 -17.75 -2.36
C SER A 94 -3.33 -18.27 -2.65
N SER A 95 -2.80 -17.96 -3.83
CA SER A 95 -1.44 -18.37 -4.22
C SER A 95 -0.38 -17.56 -3.49
N LEU A 96 -0.64 -16.27 -3.22
CA LEU A 96 0.25 -15.39 -2.46
C LEU A 96 0.37 -15.81 -0.99
N LYS A 97 -0.71 -16.32 -0.38
CA LYS A 97 -0.71 -16.86 1.01
C LYS A 97 0.29 -17.99 1.24
N LYS A 98 0.72 -18.68 0.19
CA LYS A 98 1.68 -19.80 0.25
C LYS A 98 3.15 -19.33 0.11
N LEU A 99 3.37 -18.04 -0.15
CA LEU A 99 4.71 -17.45 -0.30
C LEU A 99 5.27 -16.98 1.05
N SER A 100 6.49 -16.44 1.06
CA SER A 100 6.97 -15.63 2.18
C SER A 100 6.52 -14.16 2.01
N PRO A 101 6.37 -13.39 3.11
CA PRO A 101 6.04 -11.97 3.06
C PRO A 101 6.95 -11.15 2.14
N THR A 102 8.27 -11.36 2.14
CA THR A 102 9.17 -10.66 1.22
C THR A 102 8.88 -11.00 -0.24
N GLN A 103 8.53 -12.26 -0.56
CA GLN A 103 8.12 -12.64 -1.91
C GLN A 103 6.80 -11.97 -2.33
N VAL A 104 5.82 -11.91 -1.42
CA VAL A 104 4.56 -11.19 -1.64
C VAL A 104 4.84 -9.71 -1.93
N TYR A 105 5.68 -9.06 -1.12
CA TYR A 105 6.08 -7.68 -1.31
C TYR A 105 6.70 -7.46 -2.69
N SER A 106 7.66 -8.29 -3.10
CA SER A 106 8.30 -8.18 -4.41
C SER A 106 7.33 -8.34 -5.58
N VAL A 107 6.36 -9.26 -5.48
CA VAL A 107 5.34 -9.44 -6.52
C VAL A 107 4.38 -8.25 -6.56
N LEU A 108 3.88 -7.79 -5.41
CA LEU A 108 2.94 -6.67 -5.34
C LEU A 108 3.59 -5.34 -5.75
N ALA A 109 4.89 -5.19 -5.56
CA ALA A 109 5.66 -4.02 -6.02
C ALA A 109 5.61 -3.82 -7.54
N LEU A 110 5.41 -4.90 -8.31
CA LEU A 110 5.22 -4.78 -9.77
C LEU A 110 3.96 -3.99 -10.14
N PHE A 111 2.99 -3.95 -9.24
CA PHE A 111 1.69 -3.32 -9.43
C PHE A 111 1.48 -2.08 -8.54
N GLY A 112 2.51 -1.66 -7.79
CA GLY A 112 2.41 -0.54 -6.85
C GLY A 112 1.57 -0.84 -5.61
N LEU A 113 1.47 -2.11 -5.22
CA LEU A 113 0.65 -2.60 -4.09
C LEU A 113 1.47 -3.16 -2.93
N GLU A 114 2.79 -2.95 -2.94
CA GLU A 114 3.74 -3.49 -1.98
C GLU A 114 3.43 -3.11 -0.52
N GLY A 115 2.89 -1.91 -0.31
CA GLY A 115 2.46 -1.45 1.02
C GLY A 115 1.34 -2.28 1.65
N GLY A 116 0.61 -3.07 0.85
CA GLY A 116 -0.42 -3.98 1.33
C GLY A 116 0.04 -5.42 1.57
N ALA A 117 1.33 -5.74 1.42
CA ALA A 117 1.82 -7.12 1.52
C ALA A 117 1.44 -7.83 2.82
N TYR A 118 1.44 -7.12 3.96
CA TYR A 118 1.05 -7.66 5.26
C TYR A 118 -0.41 -8.17 5.29
N LYS A 119 -1.30 -7.59 4.47
CA LYS A 119 -2.72 -7.99 4.40
C LYS A 119 -2.89 -9.41 3.90
N ILE A 120 -1.98 -9.90 3.06
CA ILE A 120 -2.03 -11.26 2.52
C ILE A 120 -1.88 -12.32 3.63
N ASN A 121 -1.28 -11.97 4.78
CA ASN A 121 -1.07 -12.86 5.91
C ASN A 121 -0.27 -14.13 5.54
N ALA A 122 0.81 -13.93 4.78
CA ALA A 122 1.74 -14.99 4.41
C ALA A 122 2.64 -15.38 5.59
N ALA A 123 2.99 -16.67 5.70
CA ALA A 123 3.75 -17.16 6.86
C ALA A 123 5.22 -16.68 6.81
N PRO A 124 5.71 -15.91 7.80
CA PRO A 124 7.08 -15.39 7.81
C PRO A 124 8.11 -16.49 8.08
N ARG A 125 9.25 -16.45 7.37
CA ARG A 125 10.33 -17.46 7.47
C ARG A 125 11.65 -16.87 7.97
N THR A 126 11.87 -15.59 7.70
CA THR A 126 13.09 -14.85 8.06
C THR A 126 12.76 -13.68 8.98
N ARG A 127 13.79 -12.95 9.46
CA ARG A 127 13.57 -11.68 10.17
C ARG A 127 12.97 -10.62 9.25
N LEU A 128 13.50 -10.49 8.03
CA LEU A 128 12.98 -9.55 7.03
C LEU A 128 11.50 -9.82 6.71
N ASP A 129 11.10 -11.09 6.62
CA ASP A 129 9.69 -11.43 6.43
C ASP A 129 8.80 -10.94 7.58
N LYS A 130 9.30 -11.00 8.83
CA LYS A 130 8.54 -10.49 9.99
C LYS A 130 8.39 -8.98 9.92
N ASP A 131 9.43 -8.28 9.49
CA ASP A 131 9.41 -6.82 9.35
C ASP A 131 8.43 -6.40 8.24
N VAL A 132 8.41 -7.12 7.12
CA VAL A 132 7.46 -6.89 6.01
C VAL A 132 6.02 -7.24 6.39
N ASN A 133 5.82 -8.29 7.19
CA ASN A 133 4.49 -8.75 7.61
C ASN A 133 3.97 -8.02 8.86
N ALA A 134 4.75 -7.11 9.44
CA ALA A 134 4.31 -6.33 10.58
C ALA A 134 3.16 -5.40 10.15
N GLU A 135 2.07 -5.41 10.92
CA GLU A 135 0.96 -4.50 10.65
C GLU A 135 1.42 -3.06 10.90
N PRO A 136 1.32 -2.16 9.90
CA PRO A 136 1.71 -0.78 10.08
C PRO A 136 0.74 -0.06 11.02
N LEU A 137 1.28 0.88 11.80
CA LEU A 137 0.49 1.68 12.77
C LEU A 137 -0.66 2.47 12.14
N MET A 138 -0.56 2.75 10.83
CA MET A 138 -1.65 3.29 10.02
C MET A 138 -1.89 2.29 8.89
N GLN A 139 -3.10 1.74 8.83
CA GLN A 139 -3.44 0.73 7.83
C GLN A 139 -3.38 1.33 6.44
N ASN A 140 -2.48 0.77 5.63
CA ASN A 140 -2.19 1.18 4.27
C ASN A 140 -2.20 -0.02 3.35
N GLY A 141 -2.33 0.20 2.05
CA GLY A 141 -2.20 -0.86 1.08
C GLY A 141 -3.40 -0.79 0.18
N GLY A 142 -3.14 -0.41 -1.07
CA GLY A 142 -4.13 -0.02 -2.06
C GLY A 142 -5.03 -1.12 -2.58
N PHE A 143 -5.37 -2.08 -1.72
CA PHE A 143 -6.41 -3.06 -1.92
C PHE A 143 -7.14 -3.44 -0.63
N LEU A 144 -8.39 -3.87 -0.82
CA LEU A 144 -9.27 -4.47 0.15
C LEU A 144 -9.24 -5.98 -0.05
N GLU A 145 -8.59 -6.71 0.86
CA GLU A 145 -8.64 -8.18 0.86
C GLU A 145 -10.04 -8.67 1.24
N GLY A 146 -10.52 -9.74 0.60
CA GLY A 146 -11.87 -10.25 0.79
C GLY A 146 -12.90 -9.61 -0.14
N TYR A 147 -12.45 -8.86 -1.15
CA TYR A 147 -13.32 -8.13 -2.07
C TYR A 147 -12.87 -8.33 -3.52
N ARG A 148 -13.82 -8.28 -4.47
CA ARG A 148 -13.61 -8.28 -5.92
C ARG A 148 -14.12 -6.97 -6.52
N CYS A 149 -13.63 -6.63 -7.71
CA CYS A 149 -14.16 -5.49 -8.45
C CYS A 149 -15.44 -5.90 -9.20
N GLU A 150 -16.57 -5.29 -8.86
CA GLU A 150 -17.86 -5.57 -9.54
C GLU A 150 -18.15 -4.54 -10.61
N GLU A 151 -18.03 -3.26 -10.26
CA GLU A 151 -18.23 -2.12 -11.13
C GLU A 151 -17.24 -1.01 -10.78
N ARG A 152 -17.20 0.05 -11.58
CA ARG A 152 -16.35 1.22 -11.33
C ARG A 152 -16.60 1.75 -9.91
N ALA A 153 -15.52 1.95 -9.17
CA ALA A 153 -15.49 2.39 -7.77
C ALA A 153 -16.33 1.53 -6.82
N THR A 154 -16.60 0.27 -7.16
CA THR A 154 -17.49 -0.63 -6.40
C THR A 154 -16.84 -1.99 -6.19
N CYS A 155 -16.44 -2.24 -4.94
CA CYS A 155 -15.91 -3.52 -4.48
C CYS A 155 -17.03 -4.35 -3.83
N GLY A 156 -17.24 -5.58 -4.28
CA GLY A 156 -18.17 -6.55 -3.68
C GLY A 156 -17.42 -7.67 -2.95
N GLU A 157 -18.08 -8.37 -2.02
CA GLU A 157 -17.43 -9.43 -1.23
C GLU A 157 -16.98 -10.63 -2.08
N SER A 158 -15.77 -11.12 -1.79
CA SER A 158 -15.18 -12.31 -2.40
C SER A 158 -14.15 -12.94 -1.47
N GLN A 159 -14.34 -14.20 -1.08
CA GLN A 159 -13.48 -14.87 -0.08
C GLN A 159 -12.00 -14.99 -0.45
N ARG A 160 -11.65 -14.82 -1.74
CA ARG A 160 -10.29 -15.06 -2.23
C ARG A 160 -9.71 -13.89 -3.00
N SER A 161 -10.51 -12.87 -3.31
CA SER A 161 -10.05 -11.74 -4.12
C SER A 161 -9.56 -10.60 -3.24
N ALA A 162 -8.75 -9.74 -3.83
CA ALA A 162 -8.44 -8.42 -3.36
C ALA A 162 -8.91 -7.39 -4.41
N CYS A 163 -9.64 -6.37 -3.97
CA CYS A 163 -10.14 -5.28 -4.81
C CYS A 163 -9.24 -4.06 -4.63
N THR A 164 -8.70 -3.49 -5.72
CA THR A 164 -7.78 -2.36 -5.62
C THR A 164 -8.51 -1.02 -5.76
N SER A 165 -7.81 0.08 -5.48
CA SER A 165 -8.30 1.45 -5.73
C SER A 165 -8.46 1.82 -7.22
N ASN A 166 -8.02 0.96 -8.15
CA ASN A 166 -8.27 1.14 -9.58
C ASN A 166 -9.61 0.57 -10.03
N CYS A 167 -10.29 -0.21 -9.18
CA CYS A 167 -11.73 -0.41 -9.32
C CYS A 167 -12.41 0.96 -9.20
#